data_AF-A0A6P1TBG7-F1
#
_entry.id   AF-A0A6P1TBG7-F1
#
_cell.length_a   1.000
_cell.length_b   1.000
_cell.length_c   1.000
_cell.angle_alpha   90.00
_cell.angle_beta   90.00
_cell.angle_gamma   90.00
#
_symmetry.space_group_name_H-M   'P 1'
#
loop_
_entity.id
_entity.type
_entity.pdbx_description
1 polymer ?
#
loop_
_entity_poly.entity_id
_entity_poly.type
_entity_poly.pdbx_seq_one_letter_code
_entity_poly.pdbx_strand_id
1 'polypeptide(L)'
;MNETLRYLIFFMLTTPALGWAADCDKAKISYLLETAAAQENIYAVQFALDLGANPNGVTEAISIKCFAGMPTASPVMHAASHEDTGILKLLLKNGASANVGCCDSSALQIANENKNPEAAKLLKEYGANY
;
A
#
# COMPACT_ATOMS: atom_id res chain seq x y z
N MET A 1 0.03 5.51 -50.27
CA MET A 1 0.24 4.89 -48.95
C MET A 1 -0.47 3.54 -48.98
N ASN A 2 0.22 2.41 -48.77
CA ASN A 2 -0.42 1.10 -48.88
C ASN A 2 -1.33 0.83 -47.67
N GLU A 3 -2.36 0.01 -47.86
CA GLU A 3 -3.37 -0.25 -46.82
C GLU A 3 -2.76 -0.83 -45.55
N THR A 4 -1.71 -1.66 -45.66
CA THR A 4 -0.96 -2.20 -44.53
C THR A 4 -0.28 -1.13 -43.67
N LEU A 5 0.28 -0.08 -44.28
CA LEU A 5 0.87 1.04 -43.55
C LEU A 5 -0.22 1.89 -42.87
N ARG A 6 -1.41 1.97 -43.48
CA ARG A 6 -2.57 2.68 -42.92
C ARG A 6 -3.14 1.97 -41.68
N TYR A 7 -3.21 0.64 -41.70
CA TYR A 7 -3.59 -0.18 -40.54
C TYR A 7 -2.57 -0.09 -39.40
N LEU A 8 -1.27 -0.12 -39.69
CA LEU A 8 -0.22 0.01 -38.67
C LEU A 8 -0.23 1.38 -37.99
N ILE A 9 -0.48 2.45 -38.73
CA ILE A 9 -0.60 3.82 -38.17
C ILE A 9 -1.86 3.95 -37.31
N PHE A 10 -2.99 3.37 -37.73
CA PHE A 10 -4.22 3.37 -36.93
C PHE A 10 -4.08 2.60 -35.61
N PHE A 11 -3.37 1.47 -35.62
CA PHE A 11 -3.18 0.66 -34.42
C PHE A 11 -2.35 1.37 -33.33
N MET A 12 -1.41 2.24 -33.74
CA MET A 12 -0.60 3.05 -32.82
C MET A 12 -1.35 4.29 -32.27
N LEU A 13 -2.43 4.73 -32.91
CA LEU A 13 -3.22 5.90 -32.51
C LEU A 13 -4.40 5.56 -31.60
N THR A 14 -4.80 4.28 -31.51
CA THR A 14 -5.96 3.83 -30.72
C THR A 14 -5.61 3.16 -29.41
N THR A 15 -4.34 2.85 -29.16
CA THR A 15 -3.94 2.48 -27.79
C THR A 15 -4.01 3.76 -26.96
N PRO A 16 -4.92 3.87 -25.96
CA PRO A 16 -4.77 4.92 -24.97
C PRO A 16 -3.35 4.79 -24.45
N ALA A 17 -2.66 5.91 -24.22
CA ALA A 17 -1.36 5.90 -23.56
C ALA A 17 -1.51 5.22 -22.20
N LEU A 18 -1.38 3.89 -22.19
CA LEU A 18 -1.47 2.98 -21.04
C LEU A 18 -0.16 3.04 -20.28
N GLY A 19 0.25 4.26 -19.99
CA GLY A 19 1.50 4.58 -19.37
C GLY A 19 1.27 5.78 -18.47
N TRP A 20 1.36 5.52 -17.16
CA TRP A 20 1.67 6.53 -16.13
C TRP A 20 0.54 7.44 -15.64
N ALA A 21 -0.71 7.25 -16.07
CA ALA A 21 -1.85 7.87 -15.38
C ALA A 21 -2.15 7.10 -14.08
N ALA A 22 -1.69 7.62 -12.94
CA ALA A 22 -2.11 7.12 -11.64
C ALA A 22 -3.65 7.10 -11.52
N ASP A 23 -4.20 5.92 -11.20
CA ASP A 23 -5.62 5.75 -10.89
C ASP A 23 -5.90 6.32 -9.50
N CYS A 24 -6.46 7.54 -9.47
CA CYS A 24 -6.72 8.24 -8.22
C CYS A 24 -7.85 7.61 -7.39
N ASP A 25 -8.73 6.79 -7.97
CA ASP A 25 -9.78 6.12 -7.19
C ASP A 25 -9.18 4.96 -6.41
N LYS A 26 -8.30 4.16 -7.05
CA LYS A 26 -7.50 3.16 -6.35
C LYS A 26 -6.60 3.77 -5.27
N ALA A 27 -6.03 4.95 -5.55
CA ALA A 27 -5.21 5.66 -4.57
C ALA A 27 -6.01 6.10 -3.34
N LYS A 28 -7.23 6.62 -3.51
CA LYS A 28 -8.13 6.96 -2.39
C LYS A 28 -8.50 5.74 -1.54
N ILE A 29 -8.72 4.58 -2.17
CA ILE A 29 -9.00 3.34 -1.43
C ILE A 29 -7.76 2.87 -0.65
N SER A 30 -6.57 3.02 -1.23
CA SER A 30 -5.30 2.72 -0.54
C SER A 30 -5.05 3.66 0.64
N TYR A 31 -5.41 4.94 0.50
CA TYR A 31 -5.40 5.90 1.61
C TYR A 31 -6.42 5.55 2.70
N LEU A 32 -7.63 5.11 2.32
CA LEU A 32 -8.62 4.60 3.27
C LEU A 32 -8.05 3.42 4.08
N LEU A 33 -7.33 2.51 3.42
CA LEU A 33 -6.64 1.40 4.09
C LEU A 33 -5.62 1.89 5.13
N GLU A 34 -4.81 2.92 4.83
CA GLU A 34 -3.87 3.51 5.81
C GLU A 34 -4.59 3.98 7.07
N THR A 35 -5.63 4.79 6.88
CA THR A 35 -6.40 5.37 8.00
C THR A 35 -7.15 4.30 8.79
N ALA A 36 -7.67 3.27 8.13
CA ALA A 36 -8.32 2.13 8.77
C ALA A 36 -7.33 1.29 9.59
N ALA A 37 -6.11 1.07 9.08
CA ALA A 37 -5.06 0.39 9.81
C ALA A 37 -4.66 1.18 11.06
N ALA A 38 -4.52 2.51 10.95
CA ALA A 38 -4.23 3.37 12.10
C ALA A 38 -5.32 3.35 13.18
N GLN A 39 -6.58 3.14 12.79
CA GLN A 39 -7.75 3.10 13.68
C GLN A 39 -8.11 1.69 14.18
N GLU A 40 -7.25 0.69 13.93
CA GLU A 40 -7.51 -0.72 14.27
C GLU A 40 -8.81 -1.30 13.67
N ASN A 41 -9.28 -0.72 12.55
CA ASN A 41 -10.51 -1.15 11.91
C ASN A 41 -10.26 -2.27 10.90
N ILE A 42 -10.17 -3.50 11.41
CA ILE A 42 -9.84 -4.69 10.61
C ILE A 42 -10.82 -4.94 9.45
N TYR A 43 -12.11 -4.64 9.62
CA TYR A 43 -13.11 -4.83 8.57
C TYR A 43 -12.94 -3.83 7.43
N ALA A 44 -12.64 -2.57 7.74
CA ALA A 44 -12.36 -1.57 6.73
C ALA A 44 -11.04 -1.87 6.00
N VAL A 45 -10.02 -2.37 6.71
CA VAL A 45 -8.78 -2.85 6.08
C VAL A 45 -9.09 -3.99 5.10
N GLN A 46 -9.83 -5.02 5.53
CA GLN A 46 -10.20 -6.14 4.67
C GLN A 46 -10.98 -5.68 3.44
N PHE A 47 -12.00 -4.84 3.63
CA PHE A 47 -12.82 -4.33 2.54
C PHE A 47 -12.00 -3.50 1.54
N ALA A 48 -11.08 -2.66 2.03
CA ALA A 48 -10.21 -1.88 1.15
C ALA A 48 -9.27 -2.80 0.35
N LEU A 49 -8.71 -3.85 0.96
CA LEU A 49 -7.90 -4.86 0.27
C LEU A 49 -8.72 -5.60 -0.80
N ASP A 50 -9.96 -5.97 -0.50
CA ASP A 50 -10.87 -6.64 -1.45
C ASP A 50 -11.21 -5.75 -2.65
N LEU A 51 -11.28 -4.42 -2.44
CA LEU A 51 -11.42 -3.42 -3.49
C LEU A 51 -10.11 -3.14 -4.25
N GLY A 52 -9.03 -3.83 -3.90
CA GLY A 52 -7.74 -3.75 -4.57
C GLY A 52 -6.84 -2.63 -4.07
N ALA A 53 -7.02 -2.13 -2.84
CA ALA A 53 -6.06 -1.22 -2.21
C ALA A 53 -4.62 -1.75 -2.32
N ASN A 54 -3.65 -0.86 -2.51
CA ASN A 54 -2.26 -1.22 -2.30
C ASN A 54 -2.01 -1.42 -0.80
N PRO A 55 -1.61 -2.62 -0.35
CA PRO A 55 -1.37 -2.89 1.07
C PRO A 55 -0.18 -2.11 1.64
N ASN A 56 0.66 -1.52 0.78
CA ASN A 56 1.75 -0.62 1.16
C ASN A 56 1.30 0.84 1.33
N GLY A 57 0.02 1.14 1.12
CA GLY A 57 -0.50 2.51 1.11
C GLY A 57 -0.13 3.27 -0.16
N VAL A 58 -0.10 4.59 -0.04
CA VAL A 58 0.25 5.56 -1.07
C VAL A 58 1.52 6.33 -0.71
N THR A 59 2.15 6.92 -1.72
CA THR A 59 3.27 7.83 -1.51
C THR A 59 2.77 9.27 -1.38
N GLU A 60 3.59 10.14 -0.79
CA GLU A 60 3.31 11.57 -0.72
C GLU A 60 3.03 12.19 -2.09
N ALA A 61 3.80 11.81 -3.11
CA ALA A 61 3.58 12.28 -4.49
C ALA A 61 2.19 11.90 -5.02
N ILE A 62 1.70 10.69 -4.71
CA ILE A 62 0.34 10.27 -5.07
C ILE A 62 -0.70 11.05 -4.28
N SER A 63 -0.46 11.30 -2.99
CA SER A 63 -1.36 12.11 -2.16
C SER A 63 -1.50 13.55 -2.67
N ILE A 64 -0.39 14.21 -2.99
CA ILE A 64 -0.37 15.55 -3.59
C ILE A 64 -1.18 15.55 -4.90
N LYS A 65 -0.98 14.53 -5.73
CA LYS A 65 -1.65 14.42 -7.03
C LYS A 65 -3.16 14.16 -6.92
N CYS A 66 -3.57 13.23 -6.04
CA CYS A 66 -4.92 12.67 -6.09
C CYS A 66 -5.86 13.19 -4.99
N PHE A 67 -5.34 13.77 -3.90
CA PHE A 67 -6.14 14.22 -2.75
C PHE A 67 -5.44 15.30 -1.91
N ALA A 68 -4.92 16.34 -2.58
CA ALA A 68 -4.46 17.60 -1.98
C ALA A 68 -3.34 17.47 -0.91
N GLY A 69 -2.53 16.40 -0.99
CA GLY A 69 -1.37 16.24 -0.11
C GLY A 69 -1.73 15.92 1.34
N MET A 70 -2.86 15.22 1.56
CA MET A 70 -3.17 14.70 2.89
C MET A 70 -2.01 13.86 3.44
N PRO A 71 -1.71 13.93 4.75
CA PRO A 71 -0.65 13.15 5.36
C PRO A 71 -0.86 11.64 5.13
N THR A 72 0.17 10.95 4.66
CA THR A 72 0.18 9.51 4.40
C THR A 72 1.05 8.79 5.42
N ALA A 73 0.74 7.53 5.71
CA ALA A 73 1.53 6.71 6.62
C ALA A 73 1.58 5.25 6.15
N SER A 74 2.61 4.52 6.58
CA SER A 74 2.76 3.11 6.23
C SER A 74 1.74 2.26 7.01
N PRO A 75 0.83 1.52 6.33
CA PRO A 75 -0.13 0.64 7.00
C PRO A 75 0.55 -0.39 7.92
N VAL A 76 1.68 -0.96 7.48
CA VAL A 76 2.43 -1.96 8.24
C VAL A 76 3.05 -1.36 9.49
N MET A 77 3.54 -0.11 9.45
CA MET A 77 4.09 0.54 10.64
C MET A 77 3.01 0.80 11.70
N HIS A 78 1.82 1.25 11.29
CA HIS A 78 0.68 1.36 12.20
C HIS A 78 0.30 0.01 12.78
N ALA A 79 0.13 -1.00 11.94
CA ALA A 79 -0.24 -2.33 12.38
C ALA A 79 0.80 -2.99 13.29
N ALA A 80 2.09 -2.68 13.12
CA ALA A 80 3.16 -3.15 13.99
C ALA A 80 3.15 -2.48 15.38
N SER A 81 2.53 -1.30 15.50
CA SER A 81 2.40 -0.60 16.78
C SER A 81 1.25 -1.11 17.65
N HIS A 82 0.34 -1.89 17.09
CA HIS A 82 -0.84 -2.38 17.78
C HIS A 82 -0.55 -3.59 18.66
N GLU A 83 -1.41 -3.84 19.65
CA GLU A 83 -1.33 -5.05 20.48
C GLU A 83 -1.83 -6.28 19.70
N ASP A 84 -2.94 -6.16 18.96
CA ASP A 84 -3.49 -7.21 18.11
C ASP A 84 -2.80 -7.23 16.72
N THR A 85 -2.34 -8.41 16.31
CA THR A 85 -1.60 -8.59 15.06
C THR A 85 -2.47 -8.90 13.83
N GLY A 86 -3.80 -8.93 13.98
CA GLY A 86 -4.74 -9.29 12.91
C GLY A 86 -4.59 -8.43 11.65
N ILE A 87 -4.51 -7.11 11.81
CA ILE A 87 -4.31 -6.18 10.69
C ILE A 87 -2.93 -6.38 10.06
N LEU A 88 -1.88 -6.52 10.88
CA LEU A 88 -0.53 -6.75 10.41
C LEU A 88 -0.46 -8.01 9.55
N LYS A 89 -1.08 -9.10 10.02
CA LYS A 89 -1.19 -10.37 9.31
C LYS A 89 -1.95 -10.24 7.99
N LEU A 90 -3.04 -9.47 7.95
CA LEU A 90 -3.80 -9.23 6.72
C LEU A 90 -2.98 -8.46 5.67
N LEU A 91 -2.31 -7.38 6.09
CA LEU A 91 -1.48 -6.57 5.20
C LEU A 91 -0.33 -7.39 4.60
N LEU A 92 0.41 -8.12 5.44
CA LEU A 92 1.54 -8.96 5.01
C LEU A 92 1.09 -10.07 4.05
N LYS A 93 -0.03 -10.76 4.35
CA LYS A 93 -0.61 -11.77 3.45
C LYS A 93 -1.01 -11.22 2.09
N ASN A 94 -1.36 -9.94 2.01
CA ASN A 94 -1.72 -9.28 0.75
C ASN A 94 -0.53 -8.65 0.03
N GLY A 95 0.70 -8.89 0.49
CA GLY A 95 1.93 -8.44 -0.18
C GLY A 95 2.42 -7.07 0.28
N ALA A 96 2.03 -6.62 1.48
CA ALA A 96 2.73 -5.50 2.11
C ALA A 96 4.21 -5.87 2.38
N SER A 97 5.10 -4.90 2.21
CA SER A 97 6.50 -5.03 2.59
C SER A 97 6.62 -5.06 4.12
N ALA A 98 7.32 -6.06 4.65
CA ALA A 98 7.70 -6.11 6.05
C ALA A 98 8.91 -5.21 6.38
N ASN A 99 9.69 -4.85 5.36
CA ASN A 99 10.87 -3.98 5.46
C ASN A 99 10.48 -2.52 5.19
N VAL A 100 9.79 -1.92 6.15
CA VAL A 100 9.37 -0.52 6.10
C VAL A 100 9.86 0.22 7.33
N GLY A 101 10.14 1.51 7.17
CA GLY A 101 10.52 2.38 8.28
C GLY A 101 10.25 3.85 7.97
N CYS A 102 10.08 4.62 9.03
CA CYS A 102 10.05 6.08 9.01
C CYS A 102 10.82 6.58 10.21
N CYS A 103 11.42 7.76 10.06
CA CYS A 103 11.69 8.59 11.22
C CYS A 103 12.61 7.86 12.24
N ASP A 104 13.61 7.15 11.71
CA ASP A 104 14.59 6.30 12.43
C ASP A 104 14.08 4.97 13.01
N SER A 105 12.79 4.64 12.85
CA SER A 105 12.23 3.36 13.32
C SER A 105 11.74 2.49 12.16
N SER A 106 12.06 1.20 12.21
CA SER A 106 11.44 0.18 11.35
C SER A 106 10.17 -0.38 11.96
N ALA A 107 9.32 -1.03 11.15
CA ALA A 107 8.18 -1.79 11.67
C ALA A 107 8.62 -2.86 12.67
N LEU A 108 9.78 -3.51 12.45
CA LEU A 108 10.29 -4.52 13.37
C LEU A 108 10.75 -3.90 14.71
N GLN A 109 11.40 -2.73 14.67
CA GLN A 109 11.78 -2.01 15.88
C GLN A 109 10.55 -1.58 16.69
N ILE A 110 9.53 -1.02 16.03
CA ILE A 110 8.26 -0.64 16.67
C ILE A 110 7.63 -1.84 17.39
N ALA A 111 7.54 -3.00 16.72
CA ALA A 111 6.99 -4.22 17.33
C ALA A 111 7.78 -4.66 18.57
N ASN A 112 9.12 -4.54 18.55
CA ASN A 112 9.97 -4.88 19.67
C ASN A 112 9.83 -3.90 20.85
N GLU A 113 9.78 -2.60 20.57
CA GLU A 113 9.60 -1.53 21.56
C GLU A 113 8.26 -1.65 22.28
N ASN A 114 7.21 -2.01 21.55
CA ASN A 114 5.88 -2.28 22.10
C ASN A 114 5.76 -3.65 22.78
N LYS A 115 6.85 -4.42 22.85
CA LYS A 115 6.90 -5.75 23.45
C LYS A 115 5.85 -6.70 22.85
N ASN A 116 5.61 -6.59 21.54
CA ASN A 116 4.71 -7.46 20.80
C ASN A 116 5.52 -8.54 20.04
N PRO A 117 5.84 -9.69 20.69
CA PRO A 117 6.65 -10.74 20.06
C PRO A 117 5.94 -11.40 18.88
N GLU A 118 4.60 -11.41 18.85
CA GLU A 118 3.84 -11.96 17.73
C GLU A 118 3.98 -11.08 16.49
N ALA A 119 3.87 -9.76 16.63
CA ALA A 119 4.11 -8.82 15.53
C ALA A 119 5.54 -8.94 14.99
N ALA A 120 6.54 -8.96 15.89
CA ALA A 120 7.94 -9.10 15.51
C ALA A 120 8.21 -10.44 14.78
N LYS A 121 7.56 -11.52 15.22
CA LYS A 121 7.64 -12.83 14.56
C LYS A 121 7.02 -12.78 13.17
N LEU A 122 5.82 -12.25 13.02
CA LEU A 122 5.15 -12.09 11.73
C LEU A 122 6.00 -11.29 10.75
N LEU A 123 6.52 -10.13 11.16
CA LEU A 123 7.38 -9.31 10.30
C LEU A 123 8.60 -10.09 9.81
N LYS A 124 9.30 -10.82 10.69
CA LYS A 124 10.46 -11.65 10.31
C LYS A 124 10.09 -12.79 9.35
N GLU A 125 8.95 -13.44 9.57
CA GLU A 125 8.44 -14.49 8.67
C GLU A 125 8.21 -13.97 7.24
N TYR A 126 7.86 -12.68 7.11
CA TYR A 126 7.69 -11.99 5.83
C TYR A 126 8.96 -11.24 5.37
N GLY A 127 10.12 -11.58 5.95
CA GLY A 127 11.41 -11.10 5.50
C GLY A 127 11.90 -9.78 6.10
N ALA A 128 11.26 -9.27 7.17
CA ALA A 128 11.78 -8.12 7.88
C ALA A 128 13.15 -8.43 8.48
N ASN A 129 14.14 -7.57 8.20
CA ASN A 129 15.52 -7.76 8.64
C ASN A 129 16.14 -6.51 9.30
N TYR A 130 15.42 -5.38 9.35
CA TYR A 130 15.79 -4.18 10.10
C TYR A 130 14.59 -3.59 10.81
#